data_AF-J3LP49-F1
#
_entry.id   AF-J3LP49-F1
#
_cell.length_a   1.000
_cell.length_b   1.000
_cell.length_c   1.000
_cell.angle_alpha   90.00
_cell.angle_beta   90.00
_cell.angle_gamma   90.00
#
_symmetry.space_group_name_H-M   'P 1'
#
loop_
_entity.id
_entity.type
_entity.pdbx_description
1 polymer ?
#
loop_
_entity_poly.entity_id
_entity_poly.type
_entity_poly.pdbx_seq_one_letter_code
_entity_poly.pdbx_strand_id
1 'polypeptide(L)'
;MSSVLNKLNNAAERESSESQALIAVKKLEEAALELVASYVDCTCYAEAIREVPRAYQPSNQSTDFEKLIEAEVNKVKADSSTSVENHPLIRQFREAVWNVHHAGQPMPGDEQEDILMTSTQTSILNVTCPLTGKPVIELTEPVRCVDCKHIYEKVPIMHYIKHQRPPKCPIAGCPRVLQVGRVICDALLQVEIEELRSSGPSAPNAENIEDLADDEDDEDE
;
A
#
# COMPACT_ATOMS: atom_id res chain seq x y z
N MET A 1 -56.77 3.21 -8.94
CA MET A 1 -56.19 3.75 -7.68
C MET A 1 -55.23 2.79 -6.98
N SER A 2 -55.49 1.47 -6.94
CA SER A 2 -54.61 0.46 -6.30
C SER A 2 -53.17 0.39 -6.87
N SER A 3 -52.98 0.52 -8.19
CA SER A 3 -51.64 0.46 -8.80
C SER A 3 -50.72 1.64 -8.45
N VAL A 4 -51.28 2.81 -8.19
CA VAL A 4 -50.50 4.02 -7.82
C VAL A 4 -50.06 3.94 -6.37
N LEU A 5 -50.94 3.49 -5.47
CA LEU A 5 -50.62 3.22 -4.06
C LEU A 5 -49.50 2.20 -3.89
N ASN A 6 -49.52 1.10 -4.64
CA ASN A 6 -48.45 0.09 -4.59
C ASN A 6 -47.10 0.64 -5.09
N LYS A 7 -47.10 1.51 -6.10
CA LYS A 7 -45.87 2.15 -6.59
C LYS A 7 -45.28 3.12 -5.56
N LEU A 8 -46.14 3.88 -4.88
CA LEU A 8 -45.72 4.81 -3.82
C LEU A 8 -45.17 4.06 -2.60
N ASN A 9 -45.80 2.96 -2.20
CA ASN A 9 -45.31 2.13 -1.09
C ASN A 9 -43.94 1.52 -1.41
N ASN A 10 -43.76 0.96 -2.61
CA ASN A 10 -42.50 0.37 -3.03
C ASN A 10 -41.36 1.41 -3.16
N ALA A 11 -41.68 2.65 -3.51
CA ALA A 11 -40.72 3.75 -3.56
C ALA A 11 -40.30 4.18 -2.14
N ALA A 12 -41.26 4.33 -1.23
CA ALA A 12 -40.98 4.66 0.17
C ALA A 12 -40.17 3.56 0.88
N GLU A 13 -40.45 2.28 0.62
CA GLU A 13 -39.67 1.16 1.14
C GLU A 13 -38.23 1.15 0.61
N ARG A 14 -38.02 1.50 -0.67
CA ARG A 14 -36.68 1.64 -1.26
C ARG A 14 -35.89 2.80 -0.65
N GLU A 15 -36.49 3.98 -0.53
CA GLU A 15 -35.85 5.15 0.11
C GLU A 15 -35.49 4.87 1.58
N SER A 16 -36.35 4.15 2.30
CA SER A 16 -36.09 3.74 3.68
C SER A 16 -34.92 2.74 3.77
N SER A 17 -34.82 1.80 2.83
CA SER A 17 -33.73 0.83 2.76
C SER A 17 -32.40 1.49 2.38
N GLU A 18 -32.41 2.44 1.45
CA GLU A 18 -31.23 3.19 0.99
C GLU A 18 -30.68 4.08 2.10
N SER A 19 -31.56 4.76 2.84
CA SER A 19 -31.19 5.55 4.03
C SER A 19 -30.52 4.69 5.11
N GLN A 20 -31.01 3.47 5.31
CA GLN A 20 -30.42 2.54 6.28
C GLN A 20 -29.05 2.01 5.82
N ALA A 21 -28.89 1.76 4.52
CA ALA A 21 -27.61 1.38 3.93
C ALA A 21 -26.56 2.50 4.08
N LEU A 22 -26.94 3.76 3.83
CA LEU A 22 -26.05 4.92 4.01
C LEU A 22 -25.55 5.04 5.46
N ILE A 23 -26.43 4.84 6.43
CA ILE A 23 -26.06 4.85 7.85
C ILE A 23 -25.09 3.71 8.18
N ALA A 24 -25.32 2.51 7.62
CA ALA A 24 -24.43 1.37 7.84
C ALA A 24 -23.03 1.60 7.23
N VAL A 25 -22.96 2.17 6.03
CA VAL A 25 -21.69 2.50 5.36
C VAL A 25 -20.89 3.51 6.17
N LYS A 26 -21.54 4.57 6.69
CA LYS A 26 -20.86 5.57 7.55
C LYS A 26 -20.28 4.95 8.81
N LYS A 27 -21.04 4.07 9.48
CA LYS A 27 -20.53 3.35 10.67
C LYS A 27 -19.34 2.45 10.32
N LEU A 28 -19.35 1.85 9.13
CA LEU A 28 -18.25 1.03 8.66
C LEU A 28 -17.01 1.89 8.34
N GLU A 29 -17.19 3.09 7.79
CA GLU A 29 -16.09 4.05 7.57
C GLU A 29 -15.46 4.49 8.90
N GLU A 30 -16.27 4.86 9.90
CA GLU A 30 -15.81 5.20 11.24
C GLU A 30 -14.98 4.07 11.86
N ALA A 31 -15.48 2.83 11.76
CA ALA A 31 -14.76 1.65 12.24
C ALA A 31 -13.45 1.39 11.47
N ALA A 32 -13.43 1.64 10.15
CA ALA A 32 -12.22 1.52 9.35
C ALA A 32 -11.16 2.55 9.75
N LEU A 33 -11.57 3.80 9.99
CA LEU A 33 -10.68 4.87 10.48
C LEU A 33 -10.08 4.51 11.85
N GLU A 34 -10.89 4.01 12.78
CA GLU A 34 -10.43 3.57 14.11
C GLU A 34 -9.45 2.39 14.00
N LEU A 35 -9.72 1.44 13.11
CA LEU A 35 -8.83 0.31 12.85
C LEU A 35 -7.46 0.77 12.32
N VAL A 36 -7.46 1.68 11.35
CA VAL A 36 -6.21 2.21 10.77
C VAL A 36 -5.44 3.01 11.81
N ALA A 37 -6.11 3.86 12.59
CA ALA A 37 -5.46 4.61 13.68
C ALA A 37 -4.80 3.65 14.69
N SER A 38 -5.53 2.61 15.11
CA SER A 38 -5.02 1.60 16.03
C SER A 38 -3.86 0.81 15.45
N TYR A 39 -3.90 0.49 14.15
CA TYR A 39 -2.81 -0.19 13.45
C TYR A 39 -1.55 0.67 13.41
N VAL A 40 -1.67 1.95 13.03
CA VAL A 40 -0.56 2.91 13.02
C VAL A 40 0.05 3.02 14.42
N ASP A 41 -0.77 3.18 15.46
CA ASP A 41 -0.31 3.20 16.84
C ASP A 41 0.50 1.95 17.19
N CYS A 42 -0.04 0.76 16.89
CA CYS A 42 0.65 -0.51 17.14
C CYS A 42 2.01 -0.58 16.43
N THR A 43 2.11 -0.07 15.19
CA THR A 43 3.39 -0.03 14.48
C THR A 43 4.39 0.91 15.14
N CYS A 44 3.97 2.10 15.59
CA CYS A 44 4.83 3.03 16.33
C CYS A 44 5.32 2.41 17.65
N TYR A 45 4.44 1.74 18.41
CA TYR A 45 4.83 1.02 19.63
C TYR A 45 5.84 -0.10 19.34
N ALA A 46 5.61 -0.90 18.30
CA ALA A 46 6.51 -1.98 17.93
C ALA A 46 7.90 -1.47 17.49
N GLU A 47 7.97 -0.29 16.87
CA GLU A 47 9.21 0.39 16.54
C GLU A 47 9.91 0.94 17.78
N ALA A 48 9.20 1.68 18.63
CA ALA A 48 9.75 2.20 19.87
C ALA A 48 10.33 1.10 20.76
N ILE A 49 9.59 0.01 20.99
CA ILE A 49 10.05 -1.14 21.79
C ILE A 49 11.34 -1.76 21.21
N ARG A 50 11.55 -1.67 19.90
CA ARG A 50 12.74 -2.21 19.23
C ARG A 50 13.95 -1.27 19.36
N GLU A 51 13.72 0.03 19.35
CA GLU A 51 14.78 1.05 19.39
C GLU A 51 15.23 1.38 20.82
N VAL A 52 14.31 1.36 21.79
CA VAL A 52 14.61 1.63 23.21
C VAL A 52 15.82 0.83 23.73
N PRO A 53 15.90 -0.51 23.57
CA PRO A 53 17.05 -1.28 24.04
C PRO A 53 18.37 -0.92 23.36
N ARG A 54 18.34 -0.36 22.13
CA ARG A 54 19.54 0.03 21.39
C ARG A 54 20.13 1.34 21.88
N ALA A 55 19.27 2.25 22.34
CA ALA A 55 19.67 3.56 22.87
C ALA A 55 19.87 3.56 24.40
N TYR A 56 19.31 2.58 25.10
CA TYR A 56 19.34 2.53 26.57
C TYR A 56 20.76 2.37 27.13
N GLN A 57 21.10 3.21 28.11
CA GLN A 57 22.33 3.13 28.89
C GLN A 57 21.99 2.82 30.36
N PRO A 58 22.43 1.68 30.91
CA PRO A 58 22.19 1.33 32.30
C PRO A 58 22.79 2.38 33.25
N SER A 59 22.05 2.73 34.31
CA SER A 59 22.51 3.62 35.36
C SER A 59 22.27 3.00 36.74
N ASN A 60 22.85 3.60 37.78
CA ASN A 60 22.65 3.16 39.16
C ASN A 60 21.27 3.56 39.73
N GLN A 61 20.41 4.21 38.93
CA GLN A 61 19.07 4.64 39.33
C GLN A 61 18.01 3.76 38.65
N SER A 62 16.85 3.61 39.30
CA SER A 62 15.69 2.92 38.71
C SER A 62 15.23 3.65 37.45
N THR A 63 15.12 2.93 36.33
CA THR A 63 14.62 3.48 35.07
C THR A 63 13.11 3.28 34.97
N ASP A 64 12.41 4.34 34.58
CA ASP A 64 10.99 4.32 34.21
C ASP A 64 10.86 3.97 32.72
N PHE A 65 10.73 2.67 32.43
CA PHE A 65 10.69 2.17 31.05
C PHE A 65 9.41 2.57 30.32
N GLU A 66 8.30 2.80 31.04
CA GLU A 66 7.03 3.23 30.46
C GLU A 66 7.21 4.61 29.82
N LYS A 67 7.72 5.59 30.57
CA LYS A 67 8.00 6.93 30.02
C LYS A 67 9.02 6.93 28.90
N LEU A 68 10.01 6.05 28.97
CA LEU A 68 11.04 5.96 27.94
C LEU A 68 10.47 5.44 26.62
N ILE A 69 9.61 4.40 26.68
CA ILE A 69 8.90 3.90 25.50
C ILE A 69 7.94 4.95 24.96
N GLU A 70 7.15 5.61 25.82
CA GLU A 70 6.23 6.68 25.40
C GLU A 70 6.96 7.84 24.71
N ALA A 71 8.12 8.25 25.23
CA ALA A 71 8.95 9.28 24.60
C ALA A 71 9.43 8.86 23.22
N GLU A 72 9.87 7.61 23.04
CA GLU A 72 10.30 7.10 21.74
C GLU A 72 9.10 6.94 20.77
N VAL A 73 7.93 6.52 21.25
CA VAL A 73 6.69 6.47 20.43
C VAL A 73 6.33 7.86 19.92
N ASN A 74 6.38 8.89 20.77
CA ASN A 74 6.07 10.25 20.36
C ASN A 74 7.04 10.78 19.31
N LYS A 75 8.33 10.41 19.41
CA LYS A 75 9.32 10.72 18.39
C LYS A 75 9.02 10.02 17.06
N VAL A 76 8.75 8.72 17.08
CA VAL A 76 8.37 7.94 15.89
C VAL A 76 7.10 8.51 15.23
N LYS A 77 6.11 8.91 16.03
CA LYS A 77 4.88 9.54 15.54
C LYS A 77 5.14 10.91 14.93
N ALA A 78 6.03 11.72 15.51
CA ALA A 78 6.39 13.02 14.97
C ALA A 78 7.10 12.91 13.61
N ASP A 79 7.88 11.85 13.41
CA ASP A 79 8.56 11.57 12.14
C ASP A 79 7.60 11.02 11.07
N SER A 80 6.46 10.46 11.47
CA SER A 80 5.46 9.81 10.61
C SER A 80 4.32 10.78 10.24
N SER A 81 4.50 11.59 9.19
CA SER A 81 3.53 12.61 8.77
C SER A 81 2.29 12.09 8.01
N THR A 82 1.91 10.82 8.18
CA THR A 82 0.80 10.22 7.41
C THR A 82 -0.52 10.48 8.11
N SER A 83 -1.42 11.25 7.50
CA SER A 83 -2.77 11.41 8.03
C SER A 83 -3.54 10.09 7.87
N VAL A 84 -4.31 9.71 8.89
CA VAL A 84 -5.14 8.49 8.87
C VAL A 84 -6.13 8.51 7.71
N GLU A 85 -6.63 9.68 7.34
CA GLU A 85 -7.59 9.88 6.25
C GLU A 85 -7.01 9.57 4.87
N ASN A 86 -5.70 9.77 4.68
CA ASN A 86 -5.00 9.51 3.42
C ASN A 86 -4.37 8.11 3.40
N HIS A 87 -4.66 7.27 4.40
CA HIS A 87 -4.12 5.92 4.44
C HIS A 87 -4.70 5.08 3.27
N PRO A 88 -3.89 4.29 2.55
CA PRO A 88 -4.35 3.54 1.36
C PRO A 88 -5.62 2.71 1.59
N LEU A 89 -5.73 2.06 2.75
CA LEU A 89 -6.91 1.28 3.13
C LEU A 89 -8.20 2.13 3.19
N ILE A 90 -8.12 3.36 3.71
CA ILE A 90 -9.28 4.26 3.79
C ILE A 90 -9.66 4.78 2.40
N ARG A 91 -8.66 5.10 1.57
CA ARG A 91 -8.91 5.49 0.18
C ARG A 91 -9.65 4.39 -0.58
N GLN A 92 -9.18 3.15 -0.50
CA GLN A 92 -9.82 2.00 -1.13
C GLN A 92 -11.23 1.75 -0.61
N PHE A 93 -11.44 1.93 0.70
CA PHE A 93 -12.78 1.83 1.27
C PHE A 93 -13.74 2.83 0.60
N ARG A 94 -13.32 4.09 0.48
CA ARG A 94 -14.13 5.15 -0.15
C ARG A 94 -14.36 4.89 -1.63
N GLU A 95 -13.32 4.46 -2.35
CA GLU A 95 -13.42 4.11 -3.77
C GLU A 95 -14.36 2.93 -3.99
N ALA A 96 -14.27 1.87 -3.16
CA ALA A 96 -15.16 0.72 -3.25
C ALA A 96 -16.62 1.12 -2.99
N VAL A 97 -16.88 2.00 -2.02
CA VAL A 97 -18.21 2.55 -1.75
C VAL A 97 -18.71 3.39 -2.93
N TRP A 98 -17.86 4.22 -3.53
CA TRP A 98 -18.18 5.04 -4.70
C TRP A 98 -18.55 4.20 -5.92
N ASN A 99 -17.76 3.16 -6.21
CA ASN A 99 -17.91 2.27 -7.37
C ASN A 99 -19.24 1.50 -7.40
N VAL A 100 -19.94 1.34 -6.26
CA VAL A 100 -21.26 0.69 -6.21
C VAL A 100 -22.29 1.41 -7.09
N HIS A 101 -22.24 2.74 -7.14
CA HIS A 101 -23.20 3.56 -7.87
C HIS A 101 -22.60 4.35 -9.04
N HIS A 102 -21.27 4.41 -9.11
CA HIS A 102 -20.54 5.26 -10.08
C HIS A 102 -19.44 4.48 -10.81
N ALA A 103 -19.65 3.18 -11.06
CA ALA A 103 -18.69 2.33 -11.74
C ALA A 103 -18.14 2.97 -13.03
N GLY A 104 -16.81 3.06 -13.13
CA GLY A 104 -16.11 3.66 -14.27
C GLY A 104 -16.03 5.19 -14.25
N GLN A 105 -16.54 5.85 -13.21
CA GLN A 105 -16.34 7.28 -12.97
C GLN A 105 -15.34 7.48 -11.83
N PRO A 106 -14.35 8.38 -11.98
CA PRO A 106 -13.42 8.70 -10.90
C PRO A 106 -14.16 9.32 -9.71
N MET A 107 -13.65 9.11 -8.50
CA MET A 107 -14.23 9.67 -7.29
C MET A 107 -14.02 11.20 -7.26
N PRO A 108 -15.05 12.01 -6.94
CA PRO A 108 -14.91 13.47 -6.88
C PRO A 108 -13.84 13.88 -5.86
N GLY A 109 -12.85 14.67 -6.29
CA GLY A 109 -11.72 15.08 -5.46
C GLY A 109 -10.40 14.35 -5.74
N ASP A 110 -10.43 13.23 -6.48
CA ASP A 110 -9.19 12.57 -6.97
C ASP A 110 -8.51 13.36 -8.10
N GLU A 111 -9.25 14.23 -8.81
CA GLU A 111 -8.74 15.00 -9.97
C GLU A 111 -7.58 15.95 -9.64
N GLN A 112 -7.38 16.27 -8.36
CA GLN A 112 -6.26 17.13 -7.90
C GLN A 112 -5.01 16.34 -7.52
N GLU A 113 -5.08 15.00 -7.45
CA GLU A 113 -3.90 14.14 -7.28
C GLU A 113 -3.26 13.74 -8.62
N ASP A 114 -4.02 13.76 -9.72
CA ASP A 114 -3.51 13.43 -11.07
C ASP A 114 -2.49 14.45 -11.63
N ILE A 115 -2.39 15.66 -11.05
CA ILE A 115 -1.40 16.69 -11.43
C ILE A 115 -0.12 16.60 -10.58
N LEU A 116 -0.03 15.66 -9.64
CA LEU A 116 1.26 15.24 -9.11
C LEU A 116 1.68 13.98 -9.85
N MET A 117 2.58 14.16 -10.81
CA MET A 117 3.20 13.07 -11.55
C MET A 117 3.96 12.15 -10.57
N THR A 118 3.25 11.21 -9.97
CA THR A 118 3.72 10.38 -8.87
C THR A 118 4.24 9.06 -9.44
N SER A 119 5.43 9.12 -10.04
CA SER A 119 6.29 7.93 -10.17
C SER A 119 6.66 7.27 -8.82
N THR A 120 6.07 7.72 -7.70
CA THR A 120 6.34 7.33 -6.31
C THR A 120 5.10 6.88 -5.52
N GLN A 121 3.91 6.79 -6.12
CA GLN A 121 2.67 6.49 -5.38
C GLN A 121 2.46 5.01 -5.03
N THR A 122 3.33 4.11 -5.47
CA THR A 122 3.26 2.69 -5.05
C THR A 122 4.34 2.41 -4.02
N SER A 123 3.96 1.87 -2.86
CA SER A 123 4.89 1.39 -1.82
C SER A 123 5.68 0.15 -2.26
N ILE A 124 5.39 -0.35 -3.46
CA ILE A 124 6.02 -1.49 -4.11
C ILE A 124 7.36 -1.04 -4.73
N LEU A 125 8.46 -1.50 -4.15
CA LEU A 125 9.81 -1.08 -4.57
C LEU A 125 10.37 -1.85 -5.78
N ASN A 126 9.71 -2.92 -6.21
CA ASN A 126 10.15 -3.72 -7.34
C ASN A 126 8.96 -4.23 -8.16
N VAL A 127 9.10 -4.17 -9.49
CA VAL A 127 8.05 -4.57 -10.45
C VAL A 127 8.04 -6.07 -10.75
N THR A 128 9.17 -6.75 -10.57
CA THR A 128 9.34 -8.19 -10.77
C THR A 128 9.98 -8.85 -9.55
N CYS A 129 9.69 -10.12 -9.32
CA CYS A 129 10.41 -10.92 -8.34
C CYS A 129 11.84 -11.18 -8.84
N PRO A 130 12.89 -10.79 -8.10
CA PRO A 130 14.27 -10.90 -8.57
C PRO A 130 14.80 -12.34 -8.65
N LEU A 131 14.06 -13.33 -8.14
CA LEU A 131 14.44 -14.75 -8.20
C LEU A 131 13.74 -15.50 -9.34
N THR A 132 12.51 -15.13 -9.69
CA THR A 132 11.71 -15.83 -10.70
C THR A 132 11.55 -15.03 -11.99
N GLY A 133 11.81 -13.72 -11.96
CA GLY A 133 11.53 -12.79 -13.05
C GLY A 133 10.04 -12.49 -13.25
N LYS A 134 9.14 -13.15 -12.53
CA LYS A 134 7.69 -12.94 -12.65
C LYS A 134 7.32 -11.52 -12.21
N PRO A 135 6.39 -10.84 -12.91
CA PRO A 135 5.80 -9.59 -12.43
C PRO A 135 5.22 -9.76 -11.02
N VAL A 136 5.36 -8.75 -10.17
CA VAL A 136 4.82 -8.78 -8.80
C VAL A 136 3.31 -9.01 -8.80
N ILE A 137 2.61 -8.43 -9.79
CA ILE A 137 1.18 -8.61 -10.01
C ILE A 137 0.77 -10.05 -10.36
N GLU A 138 1.69 -10.92 -10.77
CA GLU A 138 1.44 -12.31 -11.16
C GLU A 138 1.92 -13.34 -10.12
N LEU A 139 2.43 -12.89 -8.98
CA LEU A 139 2.91 -13.78 -7.92
C LEU A 139 1.75 -14.53 -7.26
N THR A 140 1.94 -15.83 -7.02
CA THR A 140 0.91 -16.67 -6.40
C THR A 140 0.89 -16.51 -4.89
N GLU A 141 2.06 -16.52 -4.24
CA GLU A 141 2.22 -16.25 -2.81
C GLU A 141 3.27 -15.14 -2.63
N PRO A 142 2.89 -13.86 -2.83
CA PRO A 142 3.81 -12.74 -2.64
C PRO A 142 4.21 -12.61 -1.17
N VAL A 143 5.49 -12.38 -0.94
CA VAL A 143 6.04 -12.07 0.40
C VAL A 143 7.00 -10.89 0.30
N ARG A 144 7.02 -10.06 1.33
CA ARG A 144 7.83 -8.85 1.41
C ARG A 144 8.81 -8.94 2.56
N CYS A 145 10.05 -8.51 2.33
CA CYS A 145 11.01 -8.37 3.42
C CYS A 145 10.69 -7.12 4.25
N VAL A 146 10.54 -7.25 5.56
CA VAL A 146 10.23 -6.11 6.46
C VAL A 146 11.34 -5.05 6.43
N ASP A 147 12.61 -5.46 6.26
CA ASP A 147 13.78 -4.58 6.40
C ASP A 147 14.18 -3.84 5.10
N CYS A 148 13.78 -4.34 3.92
CA CYS A 148 14.06 -3.70 2.62
C CYS A 148 12.83 -3.49 1.74
N LYS A 149 11.65 -3.96 2.15
CA LYS A 149 10.37 -3.84 1.44
C LYS A 149 10.30 -4.45 0.03
N HIS A 150 11.35 -5.13 -0.43
CA HIS A 150 11.30 -5.89 -1.69
C HIS A 150 10.41 -7.13 -1.59
N ILE A 151 9.73 -7.43 -2.69
CA ILE A 151 8.71 -8.47 -2.85
C ILE A 151 9.26 -9.65 -3.63
N TYR A 152 8.90 -10.86 -3.20
CA TYR A 152 9.35 -12.13 -3.77
C TYR A 152 8.21 -13.14 -3.85
N GLU A 153 8.38 -14.15 -4.70
CA GLU A 153 7.62 -15.40 -4.61
C GLU A 153 8.10 -16.20 -3.39
N LYS A 154 7.17 -16.68 -2.56
CA LYS A 154 7.46 -17.32 -1.26
C LYS A 154 8.36 -18.56 -1.36
N VAL A 155 8.05 -19.50 -2.24
CA VAL A 155 8.81 -20.76 -2.31
C VAL A 155 10.27 -20.52 -2.74
N PRO A 156 10.53 -19.78 -3.83
CA PRO A 156 11.89 -19.45 -4.26
C PRO A 156 12.70 -18.66 -3.24
N ILE A 157 12.13 -17.65 -2.58
CA ILE A 157 12.88 -16.86 -1.59
C ILE A 157 13.25 -17.67 -0.36
N MET A 158 12.35 -18.55 0.10
CA MET A 158 12.63 -19.44 1.23
C MET A 158 13.72 -20.46 0.87
N HIS A 159 13.73 -20.95 -0.36
CA HIS A 159 14.82 -21.80 -0.86
C HIS A 159 16.15 -21.04 -0.93
N TYR A 160 16.15 -19.81 -1.46
CA TYR A 160 17.32 -18.96 -1.57
C TYR A 160 17.96 -18.66 -0.20
N ILE A 161 17.15 -18.27 0.80
CA ILE A 161 17.63 -17.96 2.16
C ILE A 161 18.30 -19.18 2.80
N LYS A 162 17.81 -20.40 2.54
CA LYS A 162 18.37 -21.64 3.10
C LYS A 162 19.75 -22.00 2.51
N HIS A 163 19.99 -21.68 1.24
CA HIS A 163 21.18 -22.15 0.51
C HIS A 163 22.27 -21.09 0.37
N GLN A 164 21.94 -19.80 0.44
CA GLN A 164 22.91 -18.71 0.33
C GLN A 164 23.47 -18.33 1.71
N ARG A 165 24.79 -18.11 1.81
CA ARG A 165 25.45 -17.65 3.05
C ARG A 165 26.46 -16.52 2.79
N PRO A 166 26.24 -15.30 3.31
CA PRO A 166 25.00 -14.81 3.91
C PRO A 166 23.91 -14.59 2.83
N PRO A 167 22.63 -14.82 3.13
CA PRO A 167 21.53 -14.64 2.18
C PRO A 167 21.23 -13.14 1.99
N LYS A 168 22.00 -12.45 1.15
CA LYS A 168 21.77 -11.04 0.82
C LYS A 168 20.54 -10.86 -0.05
N CYS A 169 19.87 -9.72 0.06
CA CYS A 169 18.80 -9.32 -0.85
C CYS A 169 19.25 -9.48 -2.33
N PRO A 170 18.51 -10.19 -3.19
CA PRO A 170 18.85 -10.36 -4.60
C PRO A 170 18.75 -9.09 -5.46
N ILE A 171 18.13 -8.01 -4.95
CA ILE A 171 18.07 -6.72 -5.65
C ILE A 171 19.45 -6.06 -5.64
N ALA A 172 19.92 -5.67 -6.82
CA ALA A 172 21.19 -4.98 -6.98
C ALA A 172 21.27 -3.72 -6.10
N GLY A 173 22.36 -3.57 -5.37
CA GLY A 173 22.57 -2.41 -4.48
C GLY A 173 21.88 -2.49 -3.11
N CYS A 174 21.03 -3.48 -2.84
CA CYS A 174 20.42 -3.62 -1.53
C CYS A 174 21.37 -4.35 -0.53
N PRO A 175 21.80 -3.72 0.58
CA PRO A 175 22.77 -4.30 1.49
C PRO A 175 22.15 -5.27 2.52
N ARG A 176 20.82 -5.42 2.54
CA ARG A 176 20.12 -6.17 3.59
C ARG A 176 20.39 -7.68 3.48
N VAL A 177 20.57 -8.32 4.64
CA VAL A 177 20.64 -9.78 4.78
C VAL A 177 19.28 -10.30 5.17
N LEU A 178 18.74 -11.20 4.38
CA LEU A 178 17.40 -11.76 4.54
C LEU A 178 17.35 -12.79 5.67
N GLN A 179 16.22 -12.84 6.35
CA GLN A 179 15.93 -13.83 7.40
C GLN A 179 14.54 -14.40 7.16
N VAL A 180 14.37 -15.70 7.40
CA VAL A 180 13.08 -16.40 7.19
C VAL A 180 11.93 -15.71 7.92
N GLY A 181 12.14 -15.32 9.20
CA GLY A 181 11.12 -14.64 9.99
C GLY A 181 10.86 -13.17 9.63
N ARG A 182 11.65 -12.60 8.71
CA ARG A 182 11.54 -11.20 8.24
C ARG A 182 10.95 -11.10 6.83
N VAL A 183 10.65 -12.22 6.18
CA VAL A 183 10.04 -12.28 4.85
C VAL A 183 8.63 -12.83 5.00
N ILE A 184 7.64 -11.95 4.98
CA ILE A 184 6.25 -12.25 5.32
C ILE A 184 5.29 -11.65 4.29
N CYS A 185 4.10 -12.23 4.16
CA CYS A 185 2.99 -11.56 3.49
C CYS A 185 2.23 -10.77 4.55
N ASP A 186 2.48 -9.46 4.66
CA ASP A 186 1.67 -8.60 5.51
C ASP A 186 0.30 -8.33 4.87
N ALA A 187 -0.68 -7.92 5.66
CA ALA A 187 -2.06 -7.75 5.20
C ALA A 187 -2.21 -6.67 4.13
N LEU A 188 -1.32 -5.67 4.12
CA LEU A 188 -1.33 -4.58 3.15
C LEU A 188 -0.68 -4.98 1.82
N LEU A 189 0.27 -5.93 1.83
CA LEU A 189 0.95 -6.36 0.61
C LEU A 189 -0.01 -6.86 -0.48
N GLN A 190 -1.02 -7.64 -0.11
CA GLN A 190 -2.00 -8.14 -1.09
C GLN A 190 -2.85 -7.01 -1.67
N VAL A 191 -3.19 -6.07 -0.81
CA VAL A 191 -3.97 -4.88 -1.14
C VAL A 191 -3.18 -3.98 -2.11
N GLU A 192 -1.92 -3.68 -1.81
CA GLU A 192 -1.03 -2.87 -2.66
C GLU A 192 -0.83 -3.53 -4.05
N ILE A 193 -0.71 -4.86 -4.10
CA ILE A 193 -0.57 -5.59 -5.37
C ILE A 193 -1.88 -5.52 -6.18
N GLU A 194 -3.04 -5.57 -5.52
CA GLU A 194 -4.33 -5.47 -6.19
C GLU A 194 -4.60 -4.06 -6.75
N GLU A 195 -4.18 -3.03 -6.04
CA GLU A 195 -4.19 -1.65 -6.57
C GLU A 195 -3.33 -1.56 -7.83
N LEU A 196 -2.12 -2.13 -7.80
CA LEU A 196 -1.22 -2.12 -8.96
C LEU A 196 -1.78 -2.91 -10.16
N ARG A 197 -2.63 -3.92 -9.93
CA ARG A 197 -3.36 -4.60 -11.01
C ARG A 197 -4.46 -3.72 -11.59
N SER A 198 -5.15 -2.98 -10.73
CA SER A 198 -6.31 -2.16 -11.08
C SER A 198 -5.92 -0.87 -11.81
N SER A 199 -4.73 -0.32 -11.54
CA SER A 199 -4.23 0.88 -12.20
C SER A 199 -3.82 0.69 -13.67
N GLY A 200 -3.85 -0.55 -14.18
CA GLY A 200 -3.51 -0.87 -15.56
C GLY A 200 -2.04 -0.59 -15.91
N PRO A 201 -1.59 -0.96 -17.12
CA PRO A 201 -0.25 -0.60 -17.59
C PRO A 201 -0.20 0.91 -17.90
N SER A 202 0.21 1.71 -16.92
CA SER A 202 0.62 3.10 -17.13
C SER A 202 1.98 3.16 -17.85
N ALA A 203 1.98 2.83 -19.14
CA ALA A 203 2.84 3.39 -20.21
C ALA A 203 2.76 2.48 -21.46
N PRO A 204 2.54 3.04 -22.67
CA PRO A 204 2.92 2.33 -23.89
C PRO A 204 4.44 2.13 -23.86
N ASN A 205 4.90 0.98 -24.36
CA ASN A 205 6.30 0.68 -24.62
C ASN A 205 7.12 1.92 -24.99
N ALA A 206 8.14 2.23 -24.19
CA ALA A 206 9.22 3.13 -24.55
C ALA A 206 10.15 2.49 -25.62
N GLU A 207 9.58 1.82 -26.62
CA GLU A 207 10.30 1.20 -27.73
C GLU A 207 10.02 1.86 -29.10
N ASN A 208 9.20 2.92 -29.15
CA ASN A 208 9.03 3.72 -30.38
C ASN A 208 9.49 5.17 -30.14
N ILE A 209 10.80 5.37 -30.07
CA ILE A 209 11.41 6.64 -30.47
C ILE A 209 11.90 6.38 -31.90
N GLU A 210 11.09 6.73 -32.90
CA GLU A 210 11.59 6.82 -34.27
C GLU A 210 12.57 7.99 -34.32
N ASP A 211 13.85 7.64 -34.44
CA ASP A 211 14.97 8.55 -34.67
C ASP A 211 14.82 9.15 -36.07
N LEU A 212 14.17 10.31 -36.15
CA LEU A 212 14.15 11.14 -37.36
C LEU A 212 15.37 12.05 -37.33
N ALA A 213 16.55 11.45 -37.50
CA ALA A 213 17.70 12.17 -38.02
C ALA A 213 17.58 12.18 -39.55
N ASP A 214 17.09 13.30 -40.09
CA ASP A 214 17.19 13.60 -41.51
C ASP A 214 18.68 13.84 -41.83
N ASP A 215 19.37 12.78 -42.23
CA ASP A 215 20.65 12.87 -42.93
C ASP A 215 20.36 13.29 -44.38
N GLU A 216 20.24 14.60 -44.63
CA GLU A 216 20.44 15.15 -45.98
C GLU A 216 21.96 15.16 -46.25
N ASP A 217 22.47 14.01 -46.69
CA ASP A 217 23.79 13.91 -47.31
C ASP A 217 23.78 14.62 -48.67
N ASP A 218 24.70 15.58 -48.80
CA ASP A 218 25.16 16.16 -50.06
C ASP A 218 25.59 15.06 -51.04
N GLU A 219 24.97 14.98 -52.22
CA GLU A 219 25.60 14.37 -53.40
C GLU A 219 25.56 15.36 -54.58
N ASP A 220 26.78 15.74 -54.98
CA ASP A 220 27.13 16.56 -56.13
C ASP A 220 26.64 15.98 -57.47
N GLU A 221 26.05 16.83 -58.32
CA GLU A 221 26.34 16.89 -59.77
C GLU A 221 26.02 18.27 -60.39
#